data_AF-A0A946QE42-F1
#
_entry.id   AF-A0A946QE42-F1
#
_cell.length_a   1.000
_cell.length_b   1.000
_cell.length_c   1.000
_cell.angle_alpha   90.00
_cell.angle_beta   90.00
_cell.angle_gamma   90.00
#
_symmetry.space_group_name_H-M   'P 1'
#
loop_
_entity.id
_entity.type
_entity.pdbx_description
1 polymer ?
#
loop_
_entity_poly.entity_id
_entity_poly.type
_entity_poly.pdbx_seq_one_letter_code
_entity_poly.pdbx_strand_id
1 'polypeptide(L)'
;VLDVTHLTDEGFWEALDIYSGPIWASHQNCRALVPHQRQFSDEQLKAIIEREAVIGMAFDAWMMAPDWQRGVTQPYTAGGNIERIIEHVDHICQLAGNTRHVGIGSDLDGGYGREQCPYDMETIADLRKLIDLLAKRGYSESDVEGMMHGNWIRRLNDIWS
;
A
#
# COMPACT_ATOMS: atom_id res chain seq x y z
N VAL A 1 5.38 4.58 16.94
CA VAL A 1 5.70 3.95 15.65
C VAL A 1 6.09 5.07 14.71
N LEU A 2 7.22 4.95 14.02
CA LEU A 2 7.59 5.90 12.98
C LEU A 2 6.89 5.49 11.68
N ASP A 3 6.07 6.39 11.15
CA ASP A 3 5.47 6.25 9.83
C ASP A 3 6.40 6.86 8.79
N VAL A 4 6.90 6.03 7.88
CA VAL A 4 7.88 6.46 6.86
C VAL A 4 7.21 6.96 5.58
N THR A 5 5.88 6.92 5.51
CA THR A 5 5.11 7.45 4.38
C THR A 5 5.40 8.94 4.18
N HIS A 6 5.44 9.40 2.93
CA HIS A 6 5.82 10.76 2.52
C HIS A 6 7.28 11.20 2.71
N LEU A 7 8.13 10.42 3.37
CA LEU A 7 9.56 10.76 3.44
C LEU A 7 10.18 10.77 2.04
N THR A 8 11.12 11.69 1.82
CA THR A 8 12.02 11.63 0.65
C THR A 8 12.92 10.40 0.77
N ASP A 9 13.57 9.99 -0.32
CA ASP A 9 14.49 8.85 -0.26
C ASP A 9 15.64 9.08 0.74
N GLU A 10 16.22 10.28 0.78
CA GLU A 10 17.24 10.66 1.75
C GLU A 10 16.70 10.62 3.19
N GLY A 11 15.56 11.29 3.43
CA GLY A 11 14.96 11.32 4.77
C GLY A 11 14.48 9.95 5.25
N PHE A 12 14.09 9.06 4.34
CA PHE A 12 13.76 7.67 4.66
C PHE A 12 14.98 6.93 5.21
N TRP A 13 16.13 6.99 4.53
CA TRP A 13 17.33 6.28 4.96
C TRP A 13 17.91 6.86 6.24
N GLU A 14 17.98 8.20 6.35
CA GLU A 14 18.42 8.87 7.57
C GLU A 14 17.53 8.50 8.78
N ALA A 15 16.20 8.44 8.56
CA ALA A 15 15.28 8.05 9.62
C ALA A 15 15.48 6.58 10.06
N LEU A 16 15.74 5.67 9.12
CA LEU A 16 16.04 4.27 9.42
C LEU A 16 17.37 4.11 10.17
N ASP A 17 18.38 4.91 9.86
CA ASP A 17 19.68 4.91 10.53
C ASP A 17 19.59 5.42 11.97
N ILE A 18 18.77 6.46 12.21
CA ILE A 18 18.64 7.09 13.54
C ILE A 18 17.65 6.34 14.43
N TYR A 19 16.53 5.89 13.88
CA TYR A 19 15.43 5.33 14.65
C TYR A 19 15.41 3.81 14.54
N SER A 20 15.74 3.10 15.62
CA SER A 20 15.72 1.63 15.68
C SER A 20 14.40 1.02 16.17
N GLY A 21 13.39 1.84 16.49
CA GLY A 21 12.09 1.37 17.02
C GLY A 21 11.14 0.84 15.95
N PRO A 22 9.86 0.58 16.28
CA PRO A 22 8.91 0.06 15.32
C PRO A 22 8.54 1.05 14.23
N ILE A 23 8.51 0.56 12.98
CA ILE A 23 8.14 1.33 11.79
C ILE A 23 6.96 0.69 11.04
N TRP A 24 6.28 1.51 10.25
CA TRP A 24 5.31 1.09 9.23
C TRP A 24 5.27 2.10 8.08
N ALA A 25 4.54 1.77 7.01
CA ALA A 25 4.10 2.73 6.01
C ALA A 25 2.57 2.68 5.95
N SER A 26 1.91 3.74 6.41
CA SER A 26 0.45 3.79 6.53
C SER A 26 -0.30 3.74 5.19
N HIS A 27 0.22 4.39 4.14
CA HIS A 27 -0.39 4.45 2.81
C HIS A 27 0.67 4.64 1.71
N GLN A 28 1.11 3.54 1.13
CA GLN A 28 2.24 3.49 0.22
C GLN A 28 2.15 2.39 -0.83
N ASN A 29 2.60 2.70 -2.05
CA ASN A 29 2.65 1.76 -3.18
C ASN A 29 4.09 1.57 -3.70
N CYS A 30 4.23 0.79 -4.78
CA CYS A 30 5.50 0.29 -5.30
C CYS A 30 5.99 1.10 -6.50
N ARG A 31 7.24 1.60 -6.43
CA ARG A 31 7.87 2.38 -7.52
C ARG A 31 8.13 1.55 -8.77
N ALA A 32 8.31 0.24 -8.61
CA ALA A 32 8.47 -0.70 -9.72
C ALA A 32 7.24 -0.75 -10.66
N LEU A 33 6.05 -0.45 -10.14
CA LEU A 33 4.79 -0.46 -10.90
C LEU A 33 4.36 0.96 -11.32
N VAL A 34 4.56 1.95 -10.45
CA VAL A 34 4.27 3.36 -10.72
C VAL A 34 5.54 4.19 -10.47
N PRO A 35 6.29 4.57 -11.51
CA PRO A 35 7.60 5.20 -11.37
C PRO A 35 7.47 6.67 -10.95
N HIS A 36 7.29 6.90 -9.65
CA HIS A 36 7.19 8.22 -9.06
C HIS A 36 7.90 8.28 -7.70
N GLN A 37 8.48 9.44 -7.36
CA GLN A 37 9.23 9.66 -6.11
C GLN A 37 8.40 9.43 -4.83
N ARG A 38 7.06 9.47 -4.94
CA ARG A 38 6.14 9.19 -3.83
C ARG A 38 6.17 7.72 -3.42
N GLN A 39 6.40 6.82 -4.37
CA GLN A 39 6.38 5.36 -4.15
C GLN A 39 7.72 4.87 -3.66
N PHE A 40 7.75 3.75 -2.93
CA PHE A 40 9.01 3.17 -2.46
C PHE A 40 9.65 2.31 -3.53
N SER A 41 10.97 2.42 -3.64
CA SER A 41 11.81 1.45 -4.32
C SER A 41 11.76 0.08 -3.63
N ASP A 42 12.15 -0.97 -4.34
CA ASP A 42 12.21 -2.31 -3.79
C ASP A 42 13.22 -2.40 -2.64
N GLU A 43 14.30 -1.60 -2.68
CA GLU A 43 15.27 -1.48 -1.60
C GLU A 43 14.64 -0.91 -0.33
N GLN A 44 13.85 0.17 -0.45
CA GLN A 44 13.12 0.76 0.68
C GLN A 44 12.06 -0.22 1.23
N LEU A 45 11.32 -0.90 0.35
CA LEU A 45 10.34 -1.92 0.75
C LEU A 45 11.00 -3.07 1.52
N LYS A 46 12.11 -3.63 1.02
CA LYS A 46 12.86 -4.68 1.71
C LYS A 46 13.37 -4.22 3.08
N ALA A 47 13.92 -3.01 3.17
CA ALA A 47 14.44 -2.47 4.42
C ALA A 47 13.36 -2.34 5.51
N ILE A 48 12.13 -1.97 5.15
CA ILE A 48 11.04 -1.92 6.13
C ILE A 48 10.42 -3.31 6.40
N ILE A 49 10.37 -4.19 5.41
CA ILE A 49 9.95 -5.59 5.58
C ILE A 49 10.85 -6.30 6.59
N GLU A 50 12.17 -6.12 6.50
CA GLU A 50 13.16 -6.66 7.45
C GLU A 50 12.93 -6.18 8.90
N ARG A 51 12.22 -5.06 9.07
CA ARG A 51 11.84 -4.48 10.37
C ARG A 51 10.40 -4.83 10.77
N GLU A 52 9.82 -5.85 10.14
CA GLU A 52 8.46 -6.36 10.36
C GLU A 52 7.38 -5.28 10.12
N ALA A 53 7.64 -4.33 9.23
CA ALA A 53 6.67 -3.29 8.89
C ALA A 53 5.44 -3.88 8.20
N VAL A 54 4.29 -3.26 8.44
CA VAL A 54 3.09 -3.40 7.60
C VAL A 54 2.99 -2.17 6.70
N ILE A 55 2.61 -2.40 5.45
CA ILE A 55 2.54 -1.41 4.38
C ILE A 55 1.09 -1.34 3.92
N GLY A 56 0.42 -0.23 4.22
CA GLY A 56 -0.96 0.00 3.80
C GLY A 56 -1.03 0.45 2.35
N MET A 57 -1.93 -0.13 1.55
CA MET A 57 -2.05 0.23 0.13
C MET A 57 -2.88 1.49 -0.07
N ALA A 58 -2.34 2.46 -0.82
CA ALA A 58 -2.96 3.75 -1.11
C ALA A 58 -3.79 3.71 -2.41
N PHE A 59 -4.99 4.29 -2.38
CA PHE A 59 -6.01 4.16 -3.44
C PHE A 59 -6.16 5.43 -4.28
N ASP A 60 -5.24 6.39 -4.17
CA ASP A 60 -5.23 7.55 -5.04
C ASP A 60 -4.79 7.13 -6.46
N ALA A 61 -5.59 7.44 -7.48
CA ALA A 61 -5.43 6.89 -8.83
C ALA A 61 -4.06 7.19 -9.44
N TRP A 62 -3.47 8.36 -9.14
CA TRP A 62 -2.12 8.69 -9.63
C TRP A 62 -1.02 7.85 -8.97
N MET A 63 -1.29 7.26 -7.81
CA MET A 63 -0.40 6.32 -7.12
C MET A 63 -0.55 4.89 -7.63
N MET A 64 -1.56 4.62 -8.47
CA MET A 64 -1.90 3.29 -8.99
C MET A 64 -1.65 3.16 -10.50
N ALA A 65 -1.69 4.28 -11.22
CA ALA A 65 -1.49 4.31 -12.66
C ALA A 65 -0.21 5.09 -13.03
N PRO A 66 0.67 4.52 -13.87
CA PRO A 66 1.84 5.23 -14.38
C PRO A 66 1.44 6.38 -15.31
N ASP A 67 2.39 7.30 -15.55
CA ASP A 67 2.25 8.42 -16.50
C ASP A 67 1.06 9.36 -16.22
N TRP A 68 0.65 9.46 -14.96
CA TRP A 68 -0.46 10.30 -14.53
C TRP A 68 -0.15 11.79 -14.73
N GLN A 69 -1.07 12.48 -15.42
CA GLN A 69 -1.01 13.93 -15.61
C GLN A 69 -2.16 14.59 -14.84
N ARG A 70 -1.81 15.38 -13.81
CA ARG A 70 -2.78 16.04 -12.94
C ARG A 70 -3.73 16.94 -13.75
N GLY A 71 -5.04 16.73 -13.57
CA GLY A 71 -6.09 17.50 -14.25
C GLY A 71 -6.34 17.08 -15.70
N VAL A 72 -5.62 16.08 -16.23
CA VAL A 72 -5.78 15.56 -17.59
C VAL A 72 -6.18 14.09 -17.56
N THR A 73 -5.40 13.26 -16.86
CA THR A 73 -5.65 11.83 -16.75
C THR A 73 -6.84 11.58 -15.82
N GLN A 74 -7.70 10.62 -16.20
CA GLN A 74 -8.81 10.16 -15.36
C GLN A 74 -8.62 8.69 -14.98
N PRO A 75 -9.12 8.24 -13.81
CA PRO A 75 -8.92 6.86 -13.35
C PRO A 75 -9.38 5.83 -14.38
N TYR A 76 -10.55 6.02 -14.98
CA TYR A 76 -11.09 5.13 -16.01
C TYR A 76 -10.17 5.00 -17.23
N THR A 77 -9.70 6.14 -17.77
CA THR A 77 -8.83 6.15 -18.94
C THR A 77 -7.44 5.57 -18.68
N ALA A 78 -6.98 5.61 -17.43
CA ALA A 78 -5.69 5.07 -17.02
C ALA A 78 -5.75 3.60 -16.57
N GLY A 79 -6.95 3.00 -16.55
CA GLY A 79 -7.15 1.66 -15.99
C GLY A 79 -6.89 1.60 -14.48
N GLY A 80 -7.13 2.70 -13.75
CA GLY A 80 -7.05 2.78 -12.29
C GLY A 80 -8.27 2.14 -11.65
N ASN A 81 -8.30 0.81 -11.59
CA ASN A 81 -9.30 0.02 -10.87
C ASN A 81 -8.71 -0.58 -9.59
N ILE A 82 -9.54 -1.19 -8.74
CA ILE A 82 -9.09 -1.82 -7.50
C ILE A 82 -8.07 -2.94 -7.77
N GLU A 83 -8.11 -3.63 -8.92
CA GLU A 83 -7.12 -4.66 -9.25
C GLU A 83 -5.68 -4.14 -9.32
N ARG A 84 -5.46 -2.85 -9.63
CA ARG A 84 -4.13 -2.23 -9.56
C ARG A 84 -3.54 -2.27 -8.16
N ILE A 85 -4.37 -2.15 -7.11
CA ILE A 85 -3.90 -2.32 -5.73
C ILE A 85 -3.41 -3.75 -5.50
N ILE A 86 -4.09 -4.73 -6.08
CA ILE A 86 -3.71 -6.13 -5.96
C ILE A 86 -2.35 -6.38 -6.62
N GLU A 87 -2.02 -5.69 -7.72
CA GLU A 87 -0.68 -5.74 -8.33
C GLU A 87 0.41 -5.27 -7.36
N HIS A 88 0.16 -4.20 -6.60
CA HIS A 88 1.07 -3.73 -5.54
C HIS A 88 1.19 -4.71 -4.38
N VAL A 89 0.07 -5.30 -3.96
CA VAL A 89 0.05 -6.36 -2.93
C VAL A 89 0.87 -7.57 -3.36
N ASP A 90 0.66 -8.06 -4.59
CA ASP A 90 1.39 -9.19 -5.18
C ASP A 90 2.90 -8.91 -5.15
N HIS A 91 3.32 -7.72 -5.59
CA HIS A 91 4.73 -7.33 -5.62
C HIS A 91 5.37 -7.33 -4.22
N ILE A 92 4.71 -6.73 -3.22
CA ILE A 92 5.23 -6.72 -1.84
C ILE A 92 5.28 -8.13 -1.26
N CYS A 93 4.25 -8.96 -1.52
CA CYS A 93 4.24 -10.35 -1.07
C CYS A 93 5.39 -11.17 -1.68
N GLN A 94 5.73 -10.92 -2.95
CA GLN A 94 6.87 -11.57 -3.61
C GLN A 94 8.20 -11.13 -3.01
N LEU A 95 8.37 -9.84 -2.69
CA LEU A 95 9.56 -9.33 -2.01
C LEU A 95 9.71 -9.91 -0.60
N ALA A 96 8.62 -10.02 0.14
CA ALA A 96 8.60 -10.53 1.52
C ALA A 96 8.63 -12.06 1.61
N GLY A 97 8.24 -12.76 0.54
CA GLY A 97 7.99 -14.20 0.53
C GLY A 97 6.78 -14.64 1.35
N ASN A 98 5.94 -13.70 1.81
CA ASN A 98 4.75 -13.95 2.63
C ASN A 98 3.79 -12.75 2.59
N THR A 99 2.60 -12.92 3.17
CA THR A 99 1.50 -11.94 3.15
C THR A 99 1.46 -10.99 4.35
N ARG A 100 2.40 -11.10 5.30
CA ARG A 100 2.32 -10.43 6.60
C ARG A 100 2.56 -8.92 6.55
N HIS A 101 3.13 -8.42 5.46
CA HIS A 101 3.63 -7.03 5.37
C HIS A 101 2.70 -6.09 4.60
N VAL A 102 1.53 -6.56 4.17
CA VAL A 102 0.54 -5.74 3.45
C VAL A 102 -0.69 -5.49 4.31
N GLY A 103 -1.33 -4.35 4.12
CA GLY A 103 -2.58 -3.99 4.78
C GLY A 103 -3.39 -2.99 3.96
N ILE A 104 -4.57 -2.63 4.44
CA ILE A 104 -5.33 -1.51 3.88
C ILE A 104 -4.82 -0.21 4.47
N GLY A 105 -4.55 0.76 3.60
CA GLY A 105 -4.08 2.11 3.94
C GLY A 105 -4.62 3.11 2.93
N SER A 106 -5.94 3.17 2.80
CA SER A 106 -6.58 3.62 1.56
C SER A 106 -6.29 5.07 1.14
N ASP A 107 -5.91 5.92 2.10
CA ASP A 107 -5.76 7.37 1.92
C ASP A 107 -7.06 8.08 1.49
N LEU A 108 -8.22 7.43 1.70
CA LEU A 108 -9.52 8.04 1.43
C LEU A 108 -9.71 9.34 2.21
N ASP A 109 -10.21 10.37 1.52
CA ASP A 109 -10.30 11.76 1.99
C ASP A 109 -8.93 12.43 2.27
N GLY A 110 -7.81 11.85 1.80
CA GLY A 110 -6.44 12.35 1.95
C GLY A 110 -6.06 13.58 1.11
N GLY A 111 -7.04 14.29 0.55
CA GLY A 111 -6.83 15.43 -0.35
C GLY A 111 -7.42 15.24 -1.76
N TYR A 112 -8.16 14.17 -1.96
CA TYR A 112 -8.88 13.84 -3.18
C TYR A 112 -10.25 13.22 -2.84
N GLY A 113 -11.21 13.37 -3.75
CA GLY A 113 -12.51 12.72 -3.65
C GLY A 113 -12.62 11.53 -4.59
N ARG A 114 -13.86 11.07 -4.79
CA ARG A 114 -14.21 9.95 -5.67
C ARG A 114 -13.64 10.07 -7.09
N GLU A 115 -13.45 11.30 -7.57
CA GLU A 115 -12.91 11.59 -8.91
C GLU A 115 -11.47 11.10 -9.14
N GLN A 116 -10.72 10.83 -8.07
CA GLN A 116 -9.36 10.27 -8.11
C GLN A 116 -9.25 8.95 -7.35
N CYS A 117 -10.37 8.34 -6.97
CA CYS A 117 -10.41 6.96 -6.50
C CYS A 117 -10.36 5.98 -7.69
N PRO A 118 -10.20 4.66 -7.45
CA PRO A 118 -10.39 3.67 -8.49
C PRO A 118 -11.81 3.78 -9.05
N TYR A 119 -11.96 3.70 -10.38
CA TYR A 119 -13.26 3.97 -11.02
C TYR A 119 -14.35 2.95 -10.69
N ASP A 120 -13.97 1.78 -10.17
CA ASP A 120 -14.85 0.70 -9.71
C ASP A 120 -15.07 0.73 -8.19
N MET A 121 -14.74 1.86 -7.54
CA MET A 121 -14.94 2.13 -6.12
C MET A 121 -15.76 3.42 -5.92
N GLU A 122 -16.96 3.30 -5.35
CA GLU A 122 -17.85 4.44 -5.14
C GLU A 122 -17.80 4.95 -3.69
N THR A 123 -17.66 4.03 -2.73
CA THR A 123 -17.61 4.36 -1.29
C THR A 123 -16.60 3.51 -0.56
N ILE A 124 -16.29 3.85 0.70
CA ILE A 124 -15.44 3.02 1.57
C ILE A 124 -15.94 1.57 1.72
N ALA A 125 -17.25 1.33 1.58
CA ALA A 125 -17.83 -0.02 1.66
C ALA A 125 -17.34 -0.95 0.53
N ASP A 126 -16.86 -0.38 -0.58
CA ASP A 126 -16.36 -1.13 -1.73
C ASP A 126 -14.97 -1.72 -1.50
N LEU A 127 -14.24 -1.34 -0.44
CA LEU A 127 -12.98 -2.00 -0.06
C LEU A 127 -13.18 -3.50 0.19
N ARG A 128 -14.40 -3.94 0.51
CA ARG A 128 -14.72 -5.37 0.63
C ARG A 128 -14.54 -6.15 -0.68
N LYS A 129 -14.52 -5.49 -1.84
CA LYS A 129 -14.23 -6.13 -3.14
C LYS A 129 -12.84 -6.74 -3.18
N LEU A 130 -11.90 -6.24 -2.37
CA LEU A 130 -10.55 -6.81 -2.22
C LEU A 130 -10.59 -8.28 -1.80
N ILE A 131 -11.58 -8.69 -0.98
CA ILE A 131 -11.71 -10.07 -0.50
C ILE A 131 -11.82 -11.03 -1.70
N ASP A 132 -12.77 -10.76 -2.60
CA ASP A 132 -13.00 -11.60 -3.78
C ASP A 132 -11.85 -11.50 -4.79
N LEU A 133 -11.25 -10.32 -4.95
CA LEU A 133 -10.13 -10.10 -5.87
C LEU A 133 -8.86 -10.82 -5.42
N LEU A 134 -8.52 -10.75 -4.13
CA LEU A 134 -7.40 -11.49 -3.55
C LEU A 134 -7.65 -13.00 -3.60
N ALA A 135 -8.86 -13.45 -3.28
CA ALA A 135 -9.20 -14.88 -3.39
C ALA A 135 -9.05 -15.40 -4.84
N LYS A 136 -9.47 -14.61 -5.84
CA LYS A 136 -9.26 -14.95 -7.27
C LYS A 136 -7.79 -15.03 -7.68
N ARG A 137 -6.90 -14.31 -6.99
CA ARG A 137 -5.44 -14.40 -7.19
C ARG A 137 -4.80 -15.61 -6.50
N GLY A 138 -5.57 -16.37 -5.73
CA GLY A 138 -5.12 -17.61 -5.09
C GLY A 138 -4.64 -17.43 -3.65
N TYR A 139 -4.85 -16.27 -3.03
CA TYR A 139 -4.60 -16.09 -1.61
C TYR A 139 -5.56 -16.92 -0.77
N SER A 140 -5.03 -17.54 0.30
CA SER A 140 -5.86 -18.30 1.24
C SER A 140 -6.79 -17.39 2.03
N GLU A 141 -7.87 -17.94 2.59
CA GLU A 141 -8.79 -17.17 3.45
C GLU A 141 -8.05 -16.49 4.61
N SER A 142 -7.09 -17.19 5.23
CA SER A 142 -6.24 -16.63 6.29
C SER A 142 -5.31 -15.52 5.81
N ASP A 143 -4.80 -15.61 4.59
CA ASP A 143 -4.00 -14.54 4.00
C ASP A 143 -4.87 -13.30 3.81
N VAL A 144 -6.04 -13.47 3.18
CA VAL A 144 -6.98 -12.37 2.92
C VAL A 144 -7.40 -11.71 4.23
N GLU A 145 -7.77 -12.46 5.27
CA GLU A 145 -8.08 -11.92 6.59
C GLU A 145 -6.89 -11.13 7.18
N GLY A 146 -5.68 -11.66 7.04
CA GLY A 146 -4.43 -10.99 7.37
C GLY A 146 -4.29 -9.64 6.68
N MET A 147 -4.47 -9.58 5.36
CA MET A 147 -4.34 -8.36 4.57
C MET A 147 -5.45 -7.33 4.89
N MET A 148 -6.67 -7.79 5.15
CA MET A 148 -7.81 -6.91 5.43
C MET A 148 -7.68 -6.23 6.80
N HIS A 149 -7.15 -6.92 7.82
CA HIS A 149 -6.94 -6.33 9.14
C HIS A 149 -5.90 -7.06 10.01
N GLY A 150 -5.75 -8.38 9.88
CA GLY A 150 -4.97 -9.19 10.82
C GLY A 150 -3.51 -8.78 10.94
N ASN A 151 -2.89 -8.32 9.85
CA ASN A 151 -1.51 -7.84 9.82
C ASN A 151 -1.33 -6.57 10.64
N TRP A 152 -2.23 -5.60 10.50
CA TRP A 152 -2.23 -4.39 11.31
C TRP A 152 -2.43 -4.69 12.79
N ILE A 153 -3.41 -5.53 13.12
CA ILE A 153 -3.70 -5.91 14.52
C ILE A 153 -2.49 -6.62 15.14
N ARG A 154 -1.90 -7.61 14.43
CA ARG A 154 -0.68 -8.29 14.88
C ARG A 154 0.42 -7.27 15.15
N ARG A 155 0.70 -6.38 14.20
CA ARG A 155 1.76 -5.39 14.35
C ARG A 155 1.52 -4.42 15.50
N LEU A 156 0.30 -3.94 15.69
CA LEU A 156 -0.06 -3.08 16.82
C LEU A 156 0.16 -3.80 18.17
N ASN A 157 -0.22 -5.07 18.26
CA ASN A 157 0.02 -5.89 19.44
C ASN A 157 1.52 -6.09 19.70
N ASP A 158 2.31 -6.42 18.68
CA ASP A 158 3.77 -6.62 18.81
C ASP A 158 4.51 -5.35 19.29
N ILE A 159 3.97 -4.17 18.98
CA ILE A 159 4.58 -2.87 19.30
C ILE A 159 4.25 -2.42 20.73
N TRP A 160 3.06 -2.76 21.23
CA TRP A 160 2.52 -2.24 22.49
C TRP A 160 2.31 -3.30 23.57
N SER A 161 2.74 -4.54 23.34
CA SER A 161 2.94 -5.56 24.37
C SER A 161 4.21 -5.31 25.17
#